data_AF-A0A645DJC8-F1
#
_entry.id   AF-A0A645DJC8-F1
#
_cell.length_a   1.000
_cell.length_b   1.000
_cell.length_c   1.000
_cell.angle_alpha   90.00
_cell.angle_beta   90.00
_cell.angle_gamma   90.00
#
_symmetry.space_group_name_H-M   'P 1'
#
loop_
_entity.id
_entity.type
_entity.pdbx_description
1 polymer ?
#
loop_
_entity_poly.entity_id
_entity_poly.type
_entity_poly.pdbx_seq_one_letter_code
_entity_poly.pdbx_strand_id
1 'polypeptide(L)'
;MLNADIEQVADLARLCDGEVLFYSMNADNEHIAKHRADNAEGRAVFVRGDQVVLATGAQERVLGTLDALSLPGGRKPDTPALLAAIAAAWSMDIAPDLIGAGIKTFEYNVA
;
A
#
# COMPACT_ATOMS: atom_id res chain seq x y z
N MET A 1 -3.24 1.23 9.40
CA MET A 1 -3.08 0.47 8.14
C MET A 1 -3.34 -1.00 8.40
N LEU A 2 -4.09 -1.69 7.52
CA LEU A 2 -4.51 -3.08 7.69
C LEU A 2 -4.30 -3.88 6.39
N ASN A 3 -3.92 -5.15 6.51
CA ASN A 3 -3.84 -6.06 5.38
C ASN A 3 -5.25 -6.55 5.02
N ALA A 4 -5.73 -6.21 3.82
CA ALA A 4 -7.04 -6.60 3.33
C ALA A 4 -7.08 -8.04 2.79
N ASP A 5 -5.93 -8.69 2.58
CA ASP A 5 -5.87 -10.10 2.16
C ASP A 5 -6.09 -11.07 3.32
N ILE A 6 -6.12 -10.57 4.56
CA ILE A 6 -6.36 -11.35 5.77
C ILE A 6 -7.66 -10.86 6.38
N GLU A 7 -8.74 -11.64 6.23
CA GLU A 7 -10.10 -11.28 6.67
C GLU A 7 -10.14 -10.81 8.13
N GLN A 8 -9.43 -11.51 9.02
CA GLN A 8 -9.39 -11.14 10.44
C GLN A 8 -8.69 -9.79 10.69
N VAL A 9 -7.71 -9.44 9.88
CA VAL A 9 -7.02 -8.14 9.96
C VAL A 9 -7.89 -7.06 9.33
N ALA A 10 -8.62 -7.37 8.26
CA ALA A 10 -9.56 -6.45 7.64
C ALA A 10 -10.72 -6.09 8.58
N ASP A 11 -11.25 -7.07 9.32
CA ASP A 11 -12.33 -6.85 10.29
C ASP A 11 -11.92 -5.91 11.43
N LEU A 12 -10.62 -5.78 11.76
CA LEU A 12 -10.15 -4.81 12.76
C LEU A 12 -10.50 -3.35 12.42
N ALA A 13 -10.79 -3.05 11.16
CA ALA A 13 -11.19 -1.72 10.73
C ALA A 13 -12.44 -1.20 11.48
N ARG A 14 -13.39 -2.09 11.83
CA ARG A 14 -14.60 -1.70 12.57
C ARG A 14 -14.34 -1.26 14.01
N LEU A 15 -13.15 -1.60 14.55
CA LEU A 15 -12.71 -1.28 15.90
C LEU A 15 -11.81 -0.04 15.92
N CYS A 16 -11.56 0.56 14.76
CA CYS A 16 -10.73 1.73 14.61
C CYS A 16 -11.62 2.97 14.49
N ASP A 17 -11.51 3.91 15.44
CA ASP A 17 -12.22 5.19 15.39
C ASP A 17 -11.51 6.25 14.51
N GLY A 18 -10.30 5.93 14.06
CA GLY A 18 -9.48 6.79 13.20
C GLY A 18 -9.49 6.36 11.74
N GLU A 19 -8.64 6.99 10.95
CA GLU A 19 -8.52 6.65 9.55
C GLU A 19 -7.91 5.25 9.35
N VAL A 20 -8.61 4.42 8.58
CA VAL A 20 -8.13 3.11 8.17
C VAL A 20 -7.63 3.19 6.74
N LEU A 21 -6.44 2.65 6.51
CA LEU A 21 -5.84 2.51 5.18
C LEU A 21 -5.58 1.03 4.92
N PHE A 22 -6.14 0.48 3.85
CA PHE A 22 -5.98 -0.92 3.49
C PHE A 22 -4.84 -1.15 2.51
N TYR A 23 -4.19 -2.30 2.59
CA TYR A 23 -3.32 -2.76 1.51
C TYR A 23 -3.60 -4.21 1.10
N SER A 24 -3.34 -4.54 -0.17
CA SER A 24 -3.61 -5.86 -0.74
C SER A 24 -2.73 -6.17 -1.95
N MET A 25 -2.44 -7.43 -2.19
CA MET A 25 -1.84 -7.91 -3.44
C MET A 25 -2.82 -7.97 -4.62
N ASN A 26 -4.12 -7.69 -4.40
CA ASN A 26 -5.16 -7.79 -5.40
C ASN A 26 -5.99 -6.50 -5.50
N ALA A 27 -6.07 -5.92 -6.70
CA ALA A 27 -6.90 -4.76 -6.99
C ALA A 27 -8.41 -5.02 -6.83
N ASP A 28 -8.84 -6.27 -7.01
CA ASP A 28 -10.25 -6.68 -6.93
C ASP A 28 -10.65 -7.14 -5.51
N ASN A 29 -9.85 -6.81 -4.49
CA ASN A 29 -10.15 -7.14 -3.10
C ASN A 29 -11.44 -6.45 -2.62
N GLU A 30 -12.41 -7.24 -2.16
CA GLU A 30 -13.73 -6.75 -1.76
C GLU A 30 -13.68 -5.73 -0.61
N HIS A 31 -12.76 -5.90 0.35
CA HIS A 31 -12.60 -4.95 1.45
C HIS A 31 -12.09 -3.60 0.94
N ILE A 32 -11.15 -3.58 -0.01
CA ILE A 32 -10.66 -2.35 -0.64
C ILE A 32 -11.77 -1.68 -1.46
N ALA A 33 -12.46 -2.45 -2.31
CA ALA A 33 -13.54 -1.93 -3.13
C ALA A 33 -14.65 -1.31 -2.28
N LYS A 34 -15.07 -2.01 -1.23
CA LYS A 34 -16.05 -1.51 -0.26
C LYS A 34 -15.56 -0.27 0.48
N HIS A 35 -14.35 -0.31 1.04
CA HIS A 35 -13.80 0.81 1.79
C HIS A 35 -13.73 2.11 0.96
N ARG A 36 -13.32 1.99 -0.31
CA ARG A 36 -13.24 3.13 -1.24
C ARG A 36 -14.61 3.65 -1.70
N ALA A 37 -15.62 2.78 -1.73
CA ALA A 37 -16.99 3.15 -2.09
C ALA A 37 -17.74 3.81 -0.92
N ASP A 38 -17.57 3.26 0.28
CA ASP A 38 -18.25 3.73 1.49
C ASP A 38 -17.61 5.02 2.05
N ASN A 39 -16.33 5.29 1.72
CA ASN A 39 -15.60 6.47 2.16
C ASN A 39 -14.89 7.17 0.99
N ALA A 40 -15.31 8.40 0.67
CA ALA A 40 -14.69 9.22 -0.38
C ALA A 40 -13.22 9.55 -0.11
N GLU A 41 -12.79 9.57 1.16
CA GLU A 41 -11.40 9.78 1.58
C GLU A 41 -10.70 8.45 1.91
N GLY A 42 -11.37 7.31 1.69
CA GLY A 42 -10.85 5.98 1.99
C GLY A 42 -9.58 5.70 1.20
N ARG A 43 -8.45 5.54 1.91
CA ARG A 43 -7.13 5.30 1.33
C ARG A 43 -6.85 3.80 1.21
N ALA A 44 -6.29 3.39 0.08
CA ALA A 44 -5.83 2.02 -0.12
C ALA A 44 -4.56 1.94 -0.98
N VAL A 45 -3.76 0.90 -0.76
CA VAL A 45 -2.57 0.58 -1.56
C VAL A 45 -2.68 -0.85 -2.07
N PHE A 46 -2.73 -1.04 -3.38
CA PHE A 46 -2.88 -2.38 -3.93
C PHE A 46 -2.06 -2.61 -5.18
N VAL A 47 -1.89 -3.89 -5.52
CA VAL A 47 -1.23 -4.31 -6.76
C VAL A 47 -2.28 -4.56 -7.83
N ARG A 48 -2.09 -3.95 -9.01
CA ARG A 48 -2.85 -4.25 -10.23
C ARG A 48 -1.88 -4.77 -11.29
N GLY A 49 -1.89 -6.09 -11.50
CA GLY A 49 -0.88 -6.75 -12.33
C GLY A 49 0.50 -6.63 -11.70
N ASP A 50 1.37 -5.79 -12.26
CA ASP A 50 2.71 -5.50 -11.74
C ASP A 50 2.84 -4.08 -11.16
N GLN A 51 1.75 -3.30 -11.16
CA GLN A 51 1.76 -1.90 -10.74
C GLN A 51 1.29 -1.75 -9.30
N VAL A 52 2.05 -1.00 -8.49
CA VAL A 52 1.61 -0.55 -7.17
C VAL A 52 0.79 0.74 -7.34
N VAL A 53 -0.44 0.71 -6.83
CA VAL A 53 -1.41 1.80 -6.96
C VAL A 53 -1.74 2.34 -5.56
N LEU A 54 -1.68 3.66 -5.41
CA LEU A 54 -2.22 4.41 -4.28
C LEU A 54 -3.59 4.93 -4.68
N ALA A 55 -4.62 4.68 -3.89
CA ALA A 55 -6.00 5.07 -4.20
C ALA A 55 -6.65 5.80 -3.04
N THR A 56 -7.35 6.90 -3.34
CA THR A 56 -8.19 7.66 -2.40
C THR A 56 -9.58 7.78 -2.99
N GLY A 57 -10.57 7.11 -2.38
CA GLY A 57 -11.91 6.99 -2.96
C GLY A 57 -11.84 6.49 -4.41
N ALA A 58 -12.43 7.23 -5.35
CA ALA A 58 -12.38 6.88 -6.78
C ALA A 58 -11.05 7.24 -7.48
N GLN A 59 -10.21 8.07 -6.87
CA GLN A 59 -8.95 8.51 -7.48
C GLN A 59 -7.85 7.47 -7.28
N GLU A 60 -7.04 7.27 -8.31
CA GLU A 60 -5.93 6.34 -8.30
C GLU A 60 -4.67 6.99 -8.86
N ARG A 61 -3.53 6.67 -8.27
CA ARG A 61 -2.20 7.09 -8.70
C ARG A 61 -1.28 5.89 -8.71
N VAL A 62 -0.64 5.63 -9.84
CA VAL A 62 0.39 4.60 -9.95
C VAL A 62 1.67 5.13 -9.31
N LEU A 63 2.23 4.38 -8.35
CA LEU A 63 3.51 4.69 -7.72
C LEU A 63 4.68 4.18 -8.59
N GLY A 64 4.52 3.01 -9.19
CA GLY A 64 5.53 2.36 -10.02
C GLY A 64 5.24 0.87 -10.19
N THR A 65 6.05 0.19 -11.00
CA THR A 65 6.03 -1.27 -11.06
C THR A 65 6.76 -1.89 -9.86
N LEU A 66 6.44 -3.13 -9.50
CA LEU A 66 7.17 -3.86 -8.45
C LEU A 66 8.67 -3.96 -8.80
N ASP A 67 9.00 -4.10 -10.07
CA ASP A 67 10.38 -4.10 -10.54
C ASP A 67 11.08 -2.74 -10.33
N ALA A 68 10.40 -1.63 -10.65
CA ALA A 68 10.94 -0.28 -10.45
C ALA A 68 11.01 0.14 -8.98
N LEU A 69 10.26 -0.54 -8.10
CA LEU A 69 10.24 -0.37 -6.64
C LEU A 69 11.12 -1.44 -5.96
N SER A 70 12.25 -1.77 -6.57
CA SER A 70 13.26 -2.64 -5.99
C SER A 70 14.29 -1.86 -5.18
N LEU A 71 14.88 -2.52 -4.18
CA LEU A 71 15.99 -1.97 -3.40
C LEU A 71 17.27 -1.89 -4.26
N PRO A 72 18.27 -1.08 -3.84
CA PRO A 72 19.62 -1.11 -4.40
C PRO A 72 20.15 -2.55 -4.53
N GLY A 73 20.78 -2.85 -5.66
CA GLY A 73 21.31 -4.20 -5.95
C GLY A 73 20.27 -5.20 -6.45
N GLY A 74 19.04 -4.75 -6.76
CA GLY A 74 17.99 -5.60 -7.36
C GLY A 74 17.30 -6.52 -6.35
N ARG A 75 17.49 -6.29 -5.05
CA ARG A 75 16.83 -7.06 -4.00
C ARG A 75 15.36 -6.64 -3.92
N LYS A 76 14.46 -7.62 -3.98
CA LYS A 76 13.02 -7.40 -3.85
C LYS A 76 12.57 -7.87 -2.47
N PRO A 77 12.05 -6.97 -1.60
CA PRO A 77 11.38 -7.40 -0.39
C PRO A 77 10.10 -8.16 -0.75
N ASP A 78 9.59 -8.94 0.20
CA ASP A 78 8.28 -9.58 0.04
C ASP A 78 7.24 -8.52 -0.30
N THR A 79 6.45 -8.76 -1.35
CA THR A 79 5.50 -7.77 -1.87
C THR A 79 4.52 -7.27 -0.80
N PRO A 80 3.92 -8.13 0.06
CA PRO A 80 3.10 -7.65 1.18
C PRO A 80 3.83 -6.69 2.12
N ALA A 81 5.11 -6.96 2.43
CA ALA A 81 5.92 -6.11 3.29
C ALA A 81 6.23 -4.76 2.63
N LEU A 82 6.49 -4.76 1.32
CA LEU A 82 6.67 -3.54 0.54
C LEU A 82 5.40 -2.68 0.54
N LEU A 83 4.25 -3.29 0.26
CA LEU A 83 2.96 -2.59 0.27
C LEU A 83 2.64 -2.03 1.65
N ALA A 84 2.90 -2.78 2.71
CA ALA A 84 2.77 -2.32 4.08
C ALA A 84 3.67 -1.11 4.37
N ALA A 85 4.94 -1.12 3.94
CA ALA A 85 5.84 0.01 4.12
C ALA A 85 5.36 1.26 3.35
N ILE A 86 4.92 1.09 2.11
CA ILE A 86 4.36 2.16 1.27
C ILE A 86 3.12 2.76 1.91
N ALA A 87 2.19 1.92 2.33
CA ALA A 87 0.94 2.32 2.95
C ALA A 87 1.18 3.02 4.31
N ALA A 88 2.15 2.57 5.10
CA ALA A 88 2.58 3.26 6.31
C ALA A 88 3.16 4.66 6.00
N ALA A 89 4.09 4.76 5.05
CA ALA A 89 4.66 6.05 4.64
C ALA A 89 3.59 7.02 4.14
N TRP A 90 2.65 6.52 3.33
CA TRP A 90 1.57 7.34 2.79
C TRP A 90 0.56 7.77 3.86
N SER A 91 0.30 6.95 4.88
CA SER A 91 -0.53 7.34 6.03
C SER A 91 0.06 8.49 6.85
N MET A 92 1.38 8.70 6.76
CA MET A 92 2.10 9.83 7.37
C MET A 92 2.22 11.05 6.44
N ASP A 93 1.41 11.09 5.36
CA ASP A 93 1.40 12.15 4.35
C ASP A 93 2.74 12.39 3.62
N ILE A 94 3.57 11.35 3.55
CA ILE A 94 4.79 11.38 2.72
C ILE A 94 4.38 11.35 1.25
N ALA A 95 4.90 12.30 0.46
CA ALA A 95 4.57 12.42 -0.95
C ALA A 95 4.96 11.14 -1.74
N PRO A 96 4.15 10.70 -2.73
CA PRO A 96 4.43 9.50 -3.52
C PRO A 96 5.84 9.46 -4.14
N ASP A 97 6.31 10.60 -4.63
CA ASP A 97 7.65 10.70 -5.24
C ASP A 97 8.77 10.46 -4.20
N LEU A 98 8.58 10.88 -2.94
CA LEU A 98 9.50 10.61 -1.83
C LEU A 98 9.45 9.16 -1.37
N ILE A 99 8.26 8.53 -1.37
CA ILE A 99 8.11 7.11 -1.07
C ILE A 99 8.90 6.28 -2.10
N GLY A 100 8.68 6.55 -3.39
CA GLY A 100 9.38 5.85 -4.47
C GLY A 100 10.90 6.07 -4.44
N ALA A 101 11.36 7.28 -4.12
CA ALA A 101 12.78 7.56 -3.95
C ALA A 101 13.38 6.80 -2.76
N GLY A 102 12.71 6.83 -1.60
CA GLY A 102 13.16 6.17 -0.38
C GLY A 102 13.35 4.66 -0.56
N ILE A 103 12.45 3.98 -1.27
CA ILE A 103 12.57 2.55 -1.59
C ILE A 103 13.83 2.29 -2.42
N LYS A 104 14.08 3.11 -3.45
CA LYS A 104 15.23 2.96 -4.36
C LYS A 104 16.57 3.25 -3.69
N THR A 105 16.57 3.96 -2.57
CA THR A 105 17.80 4.33 -1.84
C THR A 105 17.98 3.57 -0.53
N PHE A 106 17.04 2.68 -0.16
CA PHE A 106 17.08 2.00 1.13
C PHE A 106 18.14 0.91 1.17
N GLU A 107 19.17 1.09 2.00
CA GLU A 107 20.24 0.11 2.20
C GLU A 107 19.87 -0.88 3.30
N TYR A 108 19.55 -2.11 2.90
CA TYR A 108 19.30 -3.21 3.84
C TYR A 108 20.61 -3.90 4.20
N ASN A 109 21.32 -3.33 5.18
CA ASN A 109 22.50 -3.96 5.76
C ASN A 109 22.07 -5.11 6.68
N VAL A 110 22.20 -6.33 6.19
CA VAL A 110 22.14 -7.52 7.03
C VAL A 110 23.52 -7.67 7.65
N ALA A 111 23.61 -7.39 8.96
CA ALA A 111 24.80 -7.73 9.74
C ALA A 111 24.93 -9.24 9.90
#